data_AF-A0A2E8UNZ6-F1
#
_entry.id   AF-A0A2E8UNZ6-F1
#
_cell.length_a   1.000
_cell.length_b   1.000
_cell.length_c   1.000
_cell.angle_alpha   90.00
_cell.angle_beta   90.00
_cell.angle_gamma   90.00
#
_symmetry.space_group_name_H-M   'P 1'
#
loop_
_entity.id
_entity.type
_entity.pdbx_description
1 polymer ?
#
loop_
_entity_poly.entity_id
_entity_poly.type
_entity_poly.pdbx_seq_one_letter_code
_entity_poly.pdbx_strand_id
1 'polypeptide(L)' 'MKYWLVKQEPEKYPWSQFVKDRGTYWDGVRNYQARNNLRAMAKRDLVLYYHSVSEKAVVGVAKVTREAYPDPTAKEGD' A
#
# COMPACT_ATOMS: atom_id res chain seq x y z
N MET A 1 8.63 1.20 -15.60
CA MET A 1 7.85 1.99 -14.63
C MET A 1 6.40 1.56 -14.76
N LYS A 2 5.81 1.04 -13.69
CA LYS A 2 4.39 0.69 -13.61
C LYS A 2 3.66 1.64 -12.66
N TYR A 3 2.34 1.61 -12.71
CA TYR A 3 1.46 2.40 -11.86
C TYR A 3 0.52 1.46 -11.11
N TRP A 4 0.29 1.77 -9.84
CA TRP A 4 -0.49 0.94 -8.94
C TRP A 4 -1.51 1.80 -8.19
N LEU A 5 -2.50 1.16 -7.59
CA LEU A 5 -3.42 1.77 -6.65
C LEU A 5 -3.51 0.86 -5.43
N VAL A 6 -3.32 1.45 -4.26
CA VAL A 6 -3.54 0.77 -2.96
C VAL A 6 -4.72 1.42 -2.25
N LYS A 7 -5.47 0.61 -1.50
CA LYS A 7 -6.66 1.05 -0.78
C LYS A 7 -6.37 1.08 0.71
N GLN A 8 -6.78 2.14 1.39
CA GLN A 8 -6.74 2.20 2.84
C GLN A 8 -7.98 2.88 3.41
N GLU A 9 -8.45 2.43 4.56
CA GLU A 9 -9.50 3.11 5.32
C GLU A 9 -8.88 4.35 6.01
N PRO A 10 -9.37 5.57 5.74
CA PRO A 10 -8.78 6.79 6.29
C PRO A 10 -8.83 6.84 7.83
N GLU A 11 -9.80 6.16 8.45
CA GLU A 11 -9.92 6.08 9.91
C GLU A 11 -8.81 5.24 10.55
N LYS A 12 -8.18 4.31 9.80
CA LYS A 12 -7.10 3.46 10.30
C LYS A 12 -5.73 4.07 10.04
N TYR A 13 -5.50 4.58 8.83
CA TYR A 13 -4.22 5.18 8.46
C TYR A 13 -4.44 6.20 7.32
N PRO A 14 -4.71 7.47 7.65
CA PRO A 14 -5.02 8.49 6.65
C PRO A 14 -3.77 8.96 5.89
N TRP A 15 -3.98 9.55 4.71
CA TRP A 15 -2.91 10.15 3.92
C TRP A 15 -2.06 11.17 4.68
N SER A 16 -2.67 11.99 5.54
CA SER A 16 -1.96 12.97 6.37
C SER A 16 -0.94 12.31 7.30
N GLN A 17 -1.29 11.14 7.87
CA GLN A 17 -0.40 10.36 8.71
C GLN A 17 0.73 9.73 7.87
N PHE A 18 0.41 9.16 6.71
CA PHE A 18 1.43 8.65 5.77
C PHE A 18 2.47 9.72 5.40
N VAL A 19 2.03 10.95 5.11
CA VAL A 19 2.92 12.08 4.79
C VAL A 19 3.80 12.43 6.00
N LYS A 20 3.23 12.47 7.20
CA LYS A 20 3.96 12.74 8.45
C LYS A 20 5.05 11.69 8.71
N ASP A 21 4.74 10.42 8.46
CA ASP A 21 5.66 9.28 8.64
C ASP A 21 6.68 9.15 7.50
N ARG A 22 6.52 9.94 6.42
CA ARG A 22 7.38 9.97 5.23
C ARG A 22 7.44 8.65 4.45
N GLY A 23 6.49 7.75 4.71
CA GLY A 23 6.40 6.42 4.13
C GLY A 23 5.93 5.39 5.15
N THR A 24 5.56 4.21 4.65
CA THR A 24 5.24 3.05 5.48
C THR A 24 5.55 1.77 4.72
N TYR A 25 5.45 0.64 5.41
CA TYR A 25 5.37 -0.67 4.79
C TYR A 25 3.90 -1.04 4.54
N TRP A 26 3.64 -1.83 3.49
CA TRP A 26 2.28 -2.21 3.10
C TRP A 26 1.98 -3.63 3.56
N ASP A 27 1.47 -3.75 4.78
CA ASP A 27 1.12 -5.01 5.44
C ASP A 27 -0.36 -5.39 5.26
N GLY A 28 -0.78 -6.47 5.93
CA GLY A 28 -2.20 -6.79 6.11
C GLY A 28 -2.91 -7.29 4.85
N VAL A 29 -2.21 -7.43 3.72
CA VAL A 29 -2.78 -7.94 2.48
C VAL A 29 -2.94 -9.45 2.57
N ARG A 30 -4.19 -9.91 2.66
CA ARG A 30 -4.57 -11.34 2.72
C ARG A 30 -5.26 -11.84 1.45
N ASN A 31 -5.51 -10.96 0.49
CA ASN A 31 -6.03 -11.35 -0.81
C ASN A 31 -4.87 -11.79 -1.73
N TYR A 32 -4.93 -13.00 -2.27
CA TYR A 32 -3.87 -13.57 -3.10
C TYR A 32 -3.53 -12.74 -4.34
N GLN A 33 -4.52 -12.17 -5.03
CA GLN A 33 -4.27 -11.35 -6.20
C GLN A 33 -3.59 -10.03 -5.82
N ALA A 34 -4.05 -9.37 -4.77
CA ALA A 34 -3.43 -8.15 -4.26
C ALA A 34 -1.99 -8.40 -3.77
N ARG A 35 -1.74 -9.54 -3.11
CA ARG A 35 -0.40 -9.98 -2.71
C ARG A 35 0.52 -10.17 -3.91
N ASN A 36 0.03 -10.82 -4.96
CA ASN A 36 0.80 -11.00 -6.20
C ASN A 36 1.09 -9.66 -6.89
N ASN A 37 0.16 -8.70 -6.81
CA ASN A 37 0.40 -7.34 -7.31
C ASN A 37 1.50 -6.63 -6.49
N LEU A 38 1.48 -6.72 -5.15
CA LEU A 38 2.57 -6.20 -4.31
C LEU A 38 3.92 -6.81 -4.68
N ARG A 39 3.98 -8.13 -4.90
CA ARG A 39 5.18 -8.84 -5.34
C ARG A 39 5.68 -8.39 -6.72
N ALA A 40 4.80 -7.87 -7.57
CA ALA A 40 5.13 -7.37 -8.90
C ALA A 40 5.53 -5.87 -8.94
N MET A 41 5.45 -5.16 -7.81
CA MET A 41 5.85 -3.76 -7.69
C MET A 41 7.37 -3.63 -7.65
N ALA A 42 7.93 -2.73 -8.46
CA ALA A 42 9.36 -2.45 -8.50
C ALA A 42 9.69 -1.11 -7.82
N LYS A 43 10.92 -0.97 -7.30
CA LYS A 43 11.40 0.30 -6.75
C LYS A 43 11.21 1.42 -7.77
N ARG A 44 10.71 2.58 -7.30
CA ARG A 44 10.34 3.77 -8.08
C ARG A 44 9.00 3.71 -8.83
N ASP A 45 8.29 2.59 -8.85
CA ASP A 45 6.91 2.58 -9.35
C ASP A 45 6.04 3.56 -8.54
N LEU A 46 5.06 4.17 -9.21
CA LEU A 46 4.14 5.13 -8.59
C LEU A 46 2.89 4.42 -8.11
N VAL A 47 2.37 4.87 -6.97
CA VAL A 47 1.25 4.26 -6.27
C VAL A 47 0.22 5.33 -5.92
N LEU A 48 -0.98 5.21 -6.44
CA LEU A 48 -2.12 6.03 -6.03
C LEU A 48 -2.60 5.56 -4.66
N TYR A 49 -2.67 6.48 -3.70
CA TYR A 49 -3.20 6.23 -2.37
C TYR A 49 -4.71 6.52 -2.39
N TYR A 50 -5.51 5.47 -2.31
CA TYR A 50 -6.96 5.56 -2.39
C TYR A 50 -7.58 5.36 -1.01
N HIS A 51 -8.26 6.40 -0.50
CA HIS A 51 -9.14 6.23 0.64
C HIS A 51 -10.35 5.38 0.23
N SER A 52 -10.75 4.45 1.09
CA SER A 52 -11.85 3.51 0.85
C SER A 52 -12.83 3.46 2.02
N VAL A 53 -13.97 2.79 1.80
CA VAL A 53 -15.10 2.67 2.74
C VAL A 53 -15.86 3.98 2.95
N SER A 54 -15.30 4.94 3.69
CA SER A 54 -15.94 6.22 4.03
C SER A 54 -15.74 7.27 2.93
N GLU A 55 -14.55 7.86 2.86
CA GLU A 55 -14.12 8.72 1.75
C GLU A 55 -13.58 7.84 0.61
N LYS A 56 -14.08 8.05 -0.62
CA LYS A 56 -13.75 7.21 -1.79
C LYS A 56 -13.04 8.00 -2.87
N ALA A 57 -11.79 8.38 -2.60
CA ALA A 57 -11.00 9.24 -3.47
C ALA A 57 -9.53 8.85 -3.51
N VAL A 58 -8.86 9.18 -4.62
CA VAL A 58 -7.40 9.21 -4.66
C VAL A 58 -6.97 10.51 -3.98
N VAL A 59 -6.21 10.39 -2.90
CA VAL A 59 -5.83 11.53 -2.04
C VAL A 59 -4.33 11.86 -2.12
N GLY A 60 -3.55 11.03 -2.81
CA GLY A 60 -2.12 11.24 -2.95
C GLY A 60 -1.46 10.26 -3.91
N VAL A 61 -0.20 10.56 -4.21
CA VAL A 61 0.70 9.70 -4.99
C VAL A 61 1.92 9.40 -4.15
N ALA A 62 2.17 8.11 -3.93
CA ALA A 62 3.35 7.58 -3.29
C ALA A 62 4.27 6.91 -4.32
N LYS A 63 5.44 6.46 -3.85
CA LYS A 63 6.43 5.76 -4.66
C LYS A 63 6.94 4.55 -3.90
N VAL A 64 7.09 3.42 -4.59
CA VAL A 64 7.67 2.21 -4.01
C VAL A 64 9.14 2.45 -3.66
N THR A 65 9.49 2.34 -2.38
CA THR A 65 10.86 2.53 -1.87
C THR A 65 11.63 1.22 -1.75
N ARG A 66 10.92 0.10 -1.59
CA ARG A 66 11.44 -1.27 -1.47
C ARG A 66 10.47 -2.27 -2.10
N GLU A 67 11.01 -3.29 -2.77
CA GLU A 67 10.25 -4.41 -3.34
C GLU A 67 9.69 -5.32 -2.23
N ALA A 68 8.78 -6.22 -2.59
CA ALA A 68 8.12 -7.09 -1.60
C ALA A 68 9.09 -7.90 -0.75
N TYR A 69 8.73 -8.08 0.51
CA TYR A 69 9.41 -8.91 1.51
C TYR A 69 8.35 -9.55 2.41
N PRO A 70 8.70 -10.58 3.21
CA PRO A 70 7.72 -11.25 4.06
C PRO A 70 7.00 -10.29 4.98
N ASP A 71 5.68 -10.39 5.06
CA ASP A 71 4.86 -9.52 5.90
C ASP A 71 5.12 -9.83 7.39
N PRO A 72 5.67 -8.90 8.18
CA PRO A 72 5.99 -9.15 9.59
C PRO A 72 4.74 -9.40 10.45
N THR A 73 3.54 -9.09 9.94
CA THR A 73 2.26 -9.31 10.62
C THR A 73 1.62 -10.67 10.27
N ALA A 74 2.18 -11.43 9.34
CA ALA A 74 1.69 -12.74 8.97
C ALA A 74 1.99 -13.76 10.07
N LYS A 75 0.99 -14.57 10.46
CA LYS A 75 1.15 -15.63 11.46
C LYS A 75 1.36 -17.02 10.84
N GLU A 76 0.86 -17.26 9.63
CA GLU A 76 1.08 -18.48 8.83
C GLU A 76 0.97 -18.15 7.32
N GLY A 77 1.84 -18.76 6.49
CA GLY A 77 1.70 -18.83 5.03
C GLY A 77 1.79 -17.52 4.25
N ASP A 78 3.00 -17.10 3.91
CA ASP A 78 3.26 -16.11 2.85
C ASP A 78 3.35 -16.80 1.47
#